data_AF-A0A9D8A0Z1-F1
#
_entry.id   AF-A0A9D8A0Z1-F1
#
_cell.length_a   1.000
_cell.length_b   1.000
_cell.length_c   1.000
_cell.angle_alpha   90.00
_cell.angle_beta   90.00
_cell.angle_gamma   90.00
#
_symmetry.space_group_name_H-M   'P 1'
#
loop_
_entity.id
_entity.type
_entity.pdbx_description
1 polymer ?
#
loop_
_entity_poly.entity_id
_entity_poly.type
_entity_poly.pdbx_seq_one_letter_code
_entity_poly.pdbx_strand_id
1 'polypeptide(L)'
;MRDEKYFLYPLHDWQRRYEALRASFIERLPAKIIAERFGYSQSYIHLLRHQFIHGKIDFSEPVPEGKTARHRVDSKIRLEICNWRGQSLSAGEITQLLSEEGVELSIRTVERVLAEEGFTKLPRRSRLKLGLTVKGAKVPAVSEAITISAVIGKHVGCEAAGVFLFAPFIEKLDISNIVKQAGLPGTKMIPATSYLLSFLALKLIGTERYAHMGDHGFDAGLGLFAGLNVLPKCTAMSTYSYGLDAVHLLRLQKAFVKQANKLRLYDSSIINLDFHTVPHFGDESVLEKHWAGARNKTMKGALTLFAQDAASKLILYTAADINRDEADDQVLNFLSFWKDIRRGIKSTFVFDSKFTTYANLSALNTQGIKFITLRRRGKKLTDKVNKLKPWKRIHISHAKRKYPHPQVHESFITLRDYDGELRQIIIRGNGHEKPAFLITNDFDAPLELLVSNYSRRWRVENVISEAVKFFNLNALSSPILVKVHFDVIMTMMADTLYNMLAQKLRGFQDCDAPKIFRHFVKGKANITVNNGELTVTYPRRAHNPLLRAVPWHRLPKSISWLDSVNLNLKFR
;
A
#
# COMPACT_ATOMS: atom_id res chain seq x y z
N MET A 1 -69.70 45.17 20.55
CA MET A 1 -69.78 43.73 20.22
C MET A 1 -68.39 43.25 19.89
N ARG A 2 -67.96 42.11 20.44
CA ARG A 2 -66.81 41.36 19.91
C ARG A 2 -67.32 40.67 18.65
N ASP A 3 -67.08 41.28 17.49
CA ASP A 3 -67.51 40.79 16.20
C ASP A 3 -66.32 40.12 15.46
N GLU A 4 -66.53 39.76 14.19
CA GLU A 4 -65.51 39.14 13.33
C GLU A 4 -64.19 39.94 13.24
N LYS A 5 -64.21 41.25 13.51
CA LYS A 5 -62.99 42.10 13.45
C LYS A 5 -61.97 41.72 14.51
N TYR A 6 -62.39 41.11 15.63
CA TYR A 6 -61.46 40.62 16.66
C TYR A 6 -60.49 39.55 16.13
N PHE A 7 -60.93 38.74 15.15
CA PHE A 7 -60.11 37.69 14.55
C PHE A 7 -59.36 38.17 13.31
N LEU A 8 -59.90 39.18 12.60
CA LEU A 8 -59.29 39.74 11.40
C LEU A 8 -58.09 40.67 11.72
N TYR A 9 -58.02 41.23 12.94
CA TYR A 9 -56.98 42.17 13.35
C TYR A 9 -56.40 41.81 14.74
N PRO A 10 -55.56 40.76 14.85
CA PRO A 10 -54.98 40.36 16.13
C PRO A 10 -54.01 41.41 16.68
N LEU A 11 -54.26 41.89 17.91
CA LEU A 11 -53.43 42.90 18.57
C LEU A 11 -52.21 42.29 19.29
N HIS A 12 -52.36 41.10 19.86
CA HIS A 12 -51.28 40.40 20.56
C HIS A 12 -50.46 39.54 19.59
N ASP A 13 -49.14 39.55 19.74
CA ASP A 13 -48.15 38.81 18.96
C ASP A 13 -48.40 37.29 19.04
N TRP A 14 -48.78 36.83 20.23
CA TRP A 14 -49.30 35.49 20.47
C TRP A 14 -50.46 35.11 19.54
N GLN A 15 -51.52 35.92 19.55
CA GLN A 15 -52.73 35.69 18.77
C GLN A 15 -52.43 35.76 17.28
N ARG A 16 -51.55 36.69 16.88
CA ARG A 16 -51.09 36.85 15.51
C ARG A 16 -50.30 35.64 14.99
N ARG A 17 -49.50 34.98 15.85
CA ARG A 17 -48.81 33.72 15.50
C ARG A 17 -49.80 32.57 15.31
N TYR A 18 -50.82 32.48 16.17
CA TYR A 18 -51.87 31.48 16.04
C TYR A 18 -52.63 31.63 14.72
N GLU A 19 -53.12 32.84 14.42
CA GLU A 19 -53.85 33.10 13.16
C GLU A 19 -52.98 32.89 11.91
N ALA A 20 -51.69 33.24 11.97
CA ALA A 20 -50.76 32.97 10.86
C ALA A 20 -50.57 31.46 10.59
N LEU A 21 -50.48 30.64 11.64
CA LEU A 21 -50.40 29.18 11.50
C LEU A 21 -51.73 28.58 11.06
N ARG A 22 -52.86 29.10 11.56
CA ARG A 22 -54.20 28.71 11.13
C ARG A 22 -54.40 28.96 9.63
N ALA A 23 -54.02 30.15 9.16
CA ALA A 23 -54.03 30.50 7.74
C ALA A 23 -53.09 29.60 6.91
N SER A 24 -51.97 29.14 7.48
CA SER A 24 -51.03 28.24 6.81
C SER A 24 -51.53 26.80 6.71
N PHE A 25 -52.17 26.26 7.76
CA PHE A 25 -52.52 24.83 7.83
C PHE A 25 -53.96 24.55 7.44
N ILE A 26 -54.90 25.44 7.79
CA ILE A 26 -56.33 25.28 7.50
C ILE A 26 -56.67 25.93 6.16
N GLU A 27 -56.34 27.21 5.99
CA GLU A 27 -56.65 27.96 4.75
C GLU A 27 -55.63 27.68 3.62
N ARG A 28 -54.54 26.98 3.93
CA ARG A 28 -53.47 26.55 3.00
C ARG A 28 -52.87 27.68 2.16
N LEU A 29 -52.83 28.89 2.71
CA LEU A 29 -52.27 30.04 2.00
C LEU A 29 -50.73 29.92 1.86
N PRO A 30 -50.14 30.41 0.75
CA PRO A 30 -48.70 30.48 0.60
C PRO A 30 -48.03 31.34 1.67
N ALA A 31 -46.86 30.93 2.16
CA ALA A 31 -46.14 31.61 3.24
C ALA A 31 -45.85 33.10 2.96
N LYS A 32 -45.71 33.49 1.68
CA LYS A 32 -45.53 34.89 1.28
C LYS A 32 -46.77 35.74 1.58
N ILE A 33 -47.96 35.23 1.26
CA ILE A 33 -49.23 35.93 1.48
C ILE A 33 -49.52 36.05 2.99
N ILE A 34 -49.21 35.00 3.76
CA ILE A 34 -49.37 35.01 5.22
C ILE A 34 -48.40 36.02 5.86
N ALA A 35 -47.14 36.04 5.39
CA ALA A 35 -46.13 36.98 5.85
C ALA A 35 -46.58 38.44 5.66
N GLU A 36 -47.09 38.76 4.46
CA GLU A 36 -47.64 40.09 4.16
C GLU A 36 -48.88 40.41 5.01
N ARG A 37 -49.82 39.45 5.16
CA ARG A 37 -51.08 39.63 5.89
C ARG A 37 -50.89 39.91 7.39
N PHE A 38 -49.90 39.27 8.02
CA PHE A 38 -49.67 39.35 9.47
C PHE A 38 -48.40 40.11 9.86
N GLY A 39 -47.70 40.75 8.90
CA GLY A 39 -46.51 41.56 9.17
C GLY A 39 -45.27 40.77 9.61
N TYR A 40 -45.10 39.55 9.08
CA TYR A 40 -43.94 38.70 9.31
C TYR A 40 -43.04 38.60 8.07
N SER A 41 -41.82 38.09 8.22
CA SER A 41 -41.03 37.67 7.06
C SER A 41 -41.43 36.27 6.60
N GLN A 42 -41.29 35.98 5.30
CA GLN A 42 -41.58 34.66 4.75
C GLN A 42 -40.75 33.54 5.42
N SER A 43 -39.48 33.83 5.75
CA SER A 43 -38.60 32.91 6.46
C SER A 43 -39.08 32.61 7.89
N TYR A 44 -39.66 33.60 8.57
CA TYR A 44 -40.23 33.43 9.90
C TYR A 44 -41.49 32.55 9.88
N ILE A 45 -42.33 32.66 8.84
CA ILE A 45 -43.49 31.76 8.67
C ILE A 45 -43.05 30.30 8.49
N HIS A 46 -41.99 30.04 7.71
CA HIS A 46 -41.45 28.69 7.57
C HIS A 46 -40.90 28.14 8.90
N LEU A 47 -40.23 28.99 9.68
CA LEU A 47 -39.73 28.63 11.01
C LEU A 47 -40.87 28.31 11.98
N LEU A 48 -41.89 29.17 12.06
CA LEU A 48 -43.08 28.96 12.89
C LEU A 48 -43.76 27.64 12.55
N ARG A 49 -43.94 27.36 11.25
CA ARG A 49 -44.54 26.11 10.76
C ARG A 49 -43.75 24.88 11.20
N HIS A 50 -42.43 24.92 11.05
CA HIS A 50 -41.54 23.83 11.50
C HIS A 50 -41.60 23.65 13.03
N GLN A 51 -41.55 24.74 13.79
CA GLN A 51 -41.62 24.69 15.25
C GLN A 51 -42.95 24.09 15.73
N PHE A 52 -44.07 24.42 15.09
CA PHE A 52 -45.38 23.85 15.42
C PHE A 52 -45.47 22.35 15.10
N ILE A 53 -45.03 21.91 13.91
CA ILE A 53 -45.03 20.48 13.52
C ILE A 53 -44.23 19.62 14.51
N HIS A 54 -43.14 20.17 15.05
CA HIS A 54 -42.28 19.47 15.99
C HIS A 54 -42.60 19.74 17.47
N GLY A 55 -43.78 20.29 17.78
CA GLY A 55 -44.27 20.47 19.16
C GLY A 55 -43.44 21.45 20.00
N LYS A 56 -42.75 22.40 19.36
CA LYS A 56 -41.86 23.38 20.03
C LYS A 56 -42.54 24.70 20.37
N ILE A 57 -43.79 24.86 19.95
CA ILE A 57 -44.65 26.00 20.30
C ILE A 57 -45.87 25.42 20.99
N ASP A 58 -46.17 25.95 22.17
CA ASP A 58 -47.39 25.65 22.90
C ASP A 58 -48.31 26.88 22.84
N PHE A 59 -49.57 26.66 22.47
CA PHE A 59 -50.59 27.69 22.41
C PHE A 59 -51.52 27.71 23.66
N SER A 60 -51.08 27.13 24.78
CA SER A 60 -51.82 27.08 26.04
C SER A 60 -51.79 28.40 26.85
N GLU A 61 -50.68 29.16 26.83
CA GLU A 61 -50.53 30.43 27.58
C GLU A 61 -49.88 31.56 26.75
N PRO A 62 -50.39 32.81 26.80
CA PRO A 62 -49.80 33.93 26.08
C PRO A 62 -48.39 34.25 26.60
N VAL A 63 -47.41 34.30 25.69
CA VAL A 63 -46.02 34.67 26.01
C VAL A 63 -45.99 36.12 26.51
N PRO A 64 -45.26 36.46 27.60
CA PRO A 64 -45.15 37.83 28.09
C PRO A 64 -44.68 38.80 26.99
N GLU A 65 -45.47 39.82 26.70
CA GLU A 65 -45.16 40.82 25.67
C GLU A 65 -44.33 41.98 26.25
N GLY A 66 -43.05 42.00 25.90
CA GLY A 66 -42.14 43.09 26.20
C GLY A 66 -40.71 42.78 25.76
N LYS A 67 -40.03 43.74 25.13
CA LYS A 67 -38.57 43.67 24.95
C LYS A 67 -37.95 43.77 26.34
N THR A 68 -37.49 42.66 26.91
CA THR A 68 -36.69 42.65 28.13
C THR A 68 -35.58 43.70 27.98
N ALA A 69 -35.50 44.63 28.94
CA ALA A 69 -34.47 45.66 28.94
C ALA A 69 -33.10 44.98 28.79
N ARG A 70 -32.41 45.30 27.69
CA ARG A 70 -31.16 44.62 27.32
C ARG A 70 -30.09 44.94 28.35
N HIS A 71 -29.40 43.93 28.87
CA HIS A 71 -28.24 44.12 29.72
C HIS A 71 -27.20 45.00 29.00
N ARG A 72 -27.00 46.21 29.54
CA ARG A 72 -25.93 47.12 29.12
C ARG A 72 -24.62 46.56 29.67
N VAL A 73 -23.67 46.35 28.78
CA VAL A 73 -22.27 46.06 29.15
C VAL A 73 -21.63 47.40 29.47
N ASP A 74 -20.95 47.46 30.62
CA ASP A 74 -20.28 48.66 31.10
C ASP A 74 -19.21 49.16 30.12
N SER A 75 -18.96 50.47 30.11
CA SER A 75 -18.03 51.13 29.18
C SER A 75 -16.59 50.64 29.36
N LYS A 76 -16.19 50.32 30.59
CA LYS A 76 -14.88 49.76 30.89
C LYS A 76 -14.66 48.39 30.23
N ILE A 77 -15.65 47.50 30.38
CA ILE A 77 -15.63 46.15 29.80
C ILE A 77 -15.66 46.22 28.26
N ARG A 78 -16.41 47.18 27.69
CA ARG A 78 -16.38 47.42 26.23
C ARG A 78 -14.98 47.79 25.74
N LEU A 79 -14.27 48.65 26.47
CA LEU A 79 -12.93 49.08 26.11
C LEU A 79 -11.91 47.92 26.17
N GLU A 80 -12.03 47.04 27.17
CA GLU A 80 -11.24 45.80 27.28
C GLU A 80 -11.51 44.85 26.11
N ILE A 81 -12.79 44.63 25.77
CA ILE A 81 -13.20 43.83 24.60
C ILE A 81 -12.56 44.40 23.31
N CYS A 82 -12.56 45.72 23.13
CA CYS A 82 -11.96 46.38 21.97
C CYS A 82 -10.41 46.29 21.97
N ASN A 83 -9.76 46.42 23.13
CA ASN A 83 -8.31 46.30 23.25
C ASN A 83 -7.83 44.87 22.90
N TRP A 84 -8.46 43.84 23.46
CA TRP A 84 -8.15 42.45 23.10
C TRP A 84 -8.48 42.14 21.64
N ARG A 85 -9.50 42.80 21.08
CA ARG A 85 -9.76 42.71 19.65
C ARG A 85 -8.65 43.31 18.81
N GLY A 86 -8.06 44.44 19.22
CA GLY A 86 -6.88 45.04 18.60
C GLY A 86 -5.68 44.09 18.57
N GLN A 87 -5.59 43.17 19.53
CA GLN A 87 -4.59 42.10 19.58
C GLN A 87 -4.98 40.85 18.77
N SER A 88 -6.00 40.93 17.92
CA SER A 88 -6.48 39.84 17.05
C SER A 88 -7.08 38.62 17.76
N LEU A 89 -7.56 38.77 19.01
CA LEU A 89 -8.27 37.71 19.74
C LEU A 89 -9.70 37.50 19.21
N SER A 90 -10.17 36.27 19.27
CA SER A 90 -11.54 35.88 18.91
C SER A 90 -12.54 36.16 20.04
N ALA A 91 -13.83 36.28 19.70
CA ALA A 91 -14.87 36.51 20.71
C ALA A 91 -14.94 35.40 21.78
N GLY A 92 -14.55 34.17 21.44
CA GLY A 92 -14.45 33.07 22.41
C GLY A 92 -13.27 33.22 23.37
N GLU A 93 -12.10 33.63 22.87
CA GLU A 93 -10.92 33.91 23.70
C GLU A 93 -11.15 35.12 24.61
N ILE A 94 -11.79 36.18 24.08
CA ILE A 94 -12.18 37.36 24.87
C ILE A 94 -13.17 36.98 25.98
N THR A 95 -14.15 36.13 25.70
CA THR A 95 -15.06 35.60 26.73
C THR A 95 -14.31 34.81 27.81
N GLN A 96 -13.31 34.03 27.43
CA GLN A 96 -12.51 33.27 28.40
C GLN A 96 -11.68 34.19 29.30
N LEU A 97 -11.02 35.20 28.73
CA LEU A 97 -10.26 36.21 29.48
C LEU A 97 -11.15 37.01 30.44
N LEU A 98 -12.33 37.44 29.97
CA LEU A 98 -13.32 38.10 30.83
C LEU A 98 -13.76 37.19 32.00
N SER A 99 -13.94 35.89 31.75
CA SER A 99 -14.29 34.94 32.79
C SER A 99 -13.17 34.75 33.82
N GLU A 100 -11.91 34.78 33.39
CA GLU A 100 -10.73 34.72 34.27
C GLU A 100 -10.61 35.99 35.13
N GLU A 101 -11.10 37.14 34.64
CA GLU A 101 -11.20 38.41 35.37
C GLU A 101 -12.50 38.55 36.19
N GLY A 102 -13.32 37.50 36.27
CA GLY A 102 -14.54 37.46 37.08
C GLY A 102 -15.78 38.08 36.43
N VAL A 103 -15.72 38.36 35.12
CA VAL A 103 -16.82 38.92 34.32
C VAL A 103 -17.45 37.86 33.44
N GLU A 104 -18.62 37.34 33.84
CA GLU A 104 -19.35 36.36 33.03
C GLU A 104 -20.15 37.02 31.91
N LEU A 105 -19.62 36.98 30.69
CA LEU A 105 -20.31 37.42 29.47
C LEU A 105 -20.41 36.30 28.45
N SER A 106 -21.60 36.15 27.84
CA SER A 106 -21.77 35.19 26.75
C SER A 106 -20.95 35.62 25.52
N ILE A 107 -20.49 34.64 24.74
CA ILE A 107 -19.81 34.88 23.44
C ILE A 107 -20.68 35.77 22.52
N ARG A 108 -22.01 35.62 22.55
CA ARG A 108 -22.94 36.44 21.77
C ARG A 108 -22.94 37.91 22.21
N THR A 109 -22.74 38.16 23.51
CA THR A 109 -22.65 39.51 24.06
C THR A 109 -21.36 40.20 23.61
N VAL A 110 -20.24 39.48 23.62
CA VAL A 110 -18.95 39.96 23.10
C VAL A 110 -19.02 40.21 21.59
N GLU A 111 -19.56 39.28 20.81
CA GLU A 111 -19.75 39.47 19.36
C GLU A 111 -20.61 40.69 19.04
N ARG A 112 -21.64 40.96 19.86
CA ARG A 112 -22.50 42.14 19.71
C ARG A 112 -21.72 43.42 19.98
N VAL A 113 -20.99 43.50 21.11
CA VAL A 113 -20.16 44.67 21.45
C VAL A 113 -19.18 44.95 20.32
N LEU A 114 -18.47 43.92 19.83
CA LEU A 114 -17.53 44.07 18.72
C LEU A 114 -18.20 44.59 17.43
N ALA A 115 -19.42 44.14 17.13
CA ALA A 115 -20.18 44.61 15.97
C ALA A 115 -20.66 46.06 16.13
N GLU A 116 -21.09 46.45 17.33
CA GLU A 116 -21.49 47.83 17.65
C GLU A 116 -20.30 48.80 17.51
N GLU A 117 -19.10 48.36 17.87
CA GLU A 117 -17.85 49.14 17.79
C GLU A 117 -17.16 49.04 16.41
N GLY A 118 -17.83 48.45 15.40
CA GLY A 118 -17.36 48.45 14.01
C GLY A 118 -16.35 47.36 13.64
N PHE A 119 -16.04 46.40 14.52
CA PHE A 119 -15.14 45.30 14.19
C PHE A 119 -15.81 44.24 13.30
N THR A 120 -15.16 43.89 12.20
CA THR A 120 -15.60 42.79 11.34
C THR A 120 -15.35 41.43 12.00
N LYS A 121 -16.15 40.41 11.70
CA LYS A 121 -15.93 39.05 12.23
C LYS A 121 -14.59 38.50 11.73
N LEU A 122 -13.81 37.89 12.63
CA LEU A 122 -12.59 37.21 12.20
C LEU A 122 -12.95 36.07 11.24
N PRO A 123 -12.16 35.83 10.19
CA PRO A 123 -12.35 34.67 9.34
C PRO A 123 -12.25 33.41 10.18
N ARG A 124 -13.30 32.59 10.15
CA ARG A 124 -13.36 31.33 10.90
C ARG A 124 -12.17 30.47 10.48
N ARG A 125 -11.22 30.20 11.39
CA ARG A 125 -10.13 29.25 11.09
C ARG A 125 -10.80 27.93 10.72
N SER A 126 -10.52 27.42 9.52
CA SER A 126 -11.06 26.12 9.10
C SER A 126 -10.60 25.06 10.09
N ARG A 127 -11.44 24.06 10.38
CA ARG A 127 -11.10 22.96 11.32
C ARG A 127 -9.79 22.25 10.93
N LEU A 128 -9.43 22.27 9.65
CA LEU A 128 -8.13 21.88 9.11
C LEU A 128 -6.94 22.68 9.68
N LYS A 129 -7.07 24.00 9.88
CA LYS A 129 -6.06 24.83 10.55
C LYS A 129 -5.92 24.54 12.05
N LEU A 130 -6.94 23.92 12.66
CA LEU A 130 -6.90 23.40 14.04
C LEU A 130 -6.36 21.96 14.11
N GLY A 131 -5.99 21.35 12.98
CA GLY A 131 -5.56 19.96 12.92
C GLY A 131 -6.67 18.96 13.24
N LEU A 132 -7.94 19.30 13.04
CA LEU A 132 -9.10 18.45 13.32
C LEU A 132 -9.94 18.21 12.06
N THR A 133 -10.35 16.96 11.85
CA THR A 133 -11.29 16.59 10.80
C THR A 133 -12.70 17.13 11.09
N VAL A 134 -13.61 17.03 10.10
CA VAL A 134 -15.03 17.35 10.28
C VAL A 134 -15.64 16.57 11.46
N LYS A 135 -15.16 15.34 11.70
CA LYS A 135 -15.57 14.47 12.82
C LYS A 135 -14.75 14.66 14.11
N GLY A 136 -13.83 15.61 14.17
CA GLY A 136 -13.05 15.93 15.38
C GLY A 136 -11.84 15.01 15.63
N ALA A 137 -11.49 14.12 14.71
CA ALA A 137 -10.23 13.36 14.77
C ALA A 137 -9.04 14.25 14.43
N LYS A 138 -7.88 14.03 15.08
CA LYS A 138 -6.63 14.71 14.73
C LYS A 138 -6.23 14.41 13.29
N VAL A 139 -5.71 15.41 12.60
CA VAL A 139 -5.17 15.28 11.24
C VAL A 139 -3.67 15.04 11.36
N PRO A 140 -3.11 13.99 10.73
CA PRO A 140 -1.68 13.81 10.61
C PRO A 140 -0.96 15.05 10.07
N ALA A 141 0.30 15.22 10.44
CA ALA A 141 1.15 16.24 9.83
C ALA A 141 1.23 16.03 8.30
N VAL A 142 1.51 17.11 7.56
CA VAL A 142 1.79 17.00 6.13
C VAL A 142 3.19 16.44 5.97
N SER A 143 3.34 15.46 5.07
CA SER A 143 4.63 14.84 4.80
C SER A 143 5.57 15.79 4.08
N GLU A 144 6.72 16.00 4.69
CA GLU A 144 7.77 16.89 4.25
C GLU A 144 9.13 16.24 4.50
N ALA A 145 10.08 16.47 3.59
CA ALA A 145 11.47 16.10 3.79
C ALA A 145 12.02 16.73 5.08
N ILE A 146 12.76 15.93 5.82
CA ILE A 146 13.43 16.39 7.03
C ILE A 146 14.94 16.31 6.85
N THR A 147 15.64 17.23 7.50
CA THR A 147 17.06 17.10 7.77
C THR A 147 17.25 16.50 9.16
N ILE A 148 18.35 15.78 9.36
CA ILE A 148 18.69 15.18 10.65
C ILE A 148 18.83 16.24 11.74
N SER A 149 19.33 17.43 11.37
CA SER A 149 19.42 18.60 12.27
C SER A 149 18.08 18.97 12.92
N ALA A 150 16.95 18.79 12.23
CA ALA A 150 15.62 19.11 12.75
C ALA A 150 15.13 18.13 13.83
N VAL A 151 15.80 16.98 13.99
CA VAL A 151 15.41 15.89 14.89
C VAL A 151 16.44 15.64 16.00
N ILE A 152 17.57 16.37 15.99
CA ILE A 152 18.60 16.28 17.03
C ILE A 152 17.97 16.56 18.41
N GLY A 153 18.31 15.71 19.39
CA GLY A 153 17.82 15.82 20.77
C GLY A 153 16.36 15.40 20.97
N LYS A 154 15.65 14.99 19.90
CA LYS A 154 14.26 14.51 20.01
C LYS A 154 14.22 13.00 20.22
N HIS A 155 13.27 12.58 21.06
CA HIS A 155 12.84 11.20 21.15
C HIS A 155 11.71 10.96 20.16
N VAL A 156 11.90 10.02 19.24
CA VAL A 156 10.89 9.62 18.26
C VAL A 156 10.43 8.20 18.61
N GLY A 157 9.16 8.09 19.02
CA GLY A 157 8.51 6.79 19.19
C GLY A 157 8.16 6.19 17.83
N CYS A 158 8.36 4.88 17.68
CA CYS A 158 8.03 4.16 16.46
C CYS A 158 7.47 2.79 16.80
N GLU A 159 6.24 2.51 16.38
CA GLU A 159 5.55 1.25 16.68
C GLU A 159 6.01 0.10 15.76
N ALA A 160 6.57 0.44 14.59
CA ALA A 160 7.09 -0.49 13.60
C ALA A 160 8.60 -0.31 13.33
N ALA A 161 9.37 0.00 14.37
CA ALA A 161 10.79 0.34 14.29
C ALA A 161 11.71 -0.80 13.82
N GLY A 162 11.22 -2.04 13.74
CA GLY A 162 11.99 -3.11 13.10
C GLY A 162 12.29 -2.84 11.62
N VAL A 163 11.60 -1.90 10.98
CA VAL A 163 11.93 -1.44 9.62
C VAL A 163 13.39 -0.95 9.51
N PHE A 164 13.97 -0.39 10.58
CA PHE A 164 15.36 0.07 10.59
C PHE A 164 16.39 -1.06 10.51
N LEU A 165 16.01 -2.32 10.77
CA LEU A 165 16.89 -3.48 10.51
C LEU A 165 17.23 -3.61 9.02
N PHE A 166 16.41 -3.04 8.13
CA PHE A 166 16.61 -3.07 6.69
C PHE A 166 17.48 -1.93 6.16
N ALA A 167 17.67 -0.86 6.93
CA ALA A 167 18.41 0.32 6.47
C ALA A 167 19.85 -0.01 5.99
N PRO A 168 20.66 -0.83 6.69
CA PRO A 168 21.98 -1.21 6.19
C PRO A 168 21.95 -1.99 4.86
N PHE A 169 20.88 -2.76 4.61
CA PHE A 169 20.72 -3.52 3.38
C PHE A 169 20.22 -2.65 2.22
N ILE A 170 19.33 -1.68 2.51
CA ILE A 170 18.90 -0.65 1.56
C ILE A 170 20.09 0.19 1.10
N GLU A 171 20.96 0.59 2.02
CA GLU A 171 22.20 1.30 1.70
C GLU A 171 23.14 0.42 0.87
N LYS A 172 23.29 -0.86 1.23
CA LYS A 172 24.09 -1.81 0.44
C LYS A 172 23.56 -2.02 -0.98
N LEU A 173 22.24 -1.99 -1.15
CA LEU A 173 21.56 -2.03 -2.43
C LEU A 173 21.60 -0.70 -3.18
N ASP A 174 22.12 0.38 -2.58
CA ASP A 174 22.23 1.70 -3.24
C ASP A 174 20.89 2.16 -3.85
N ILE A 175 19.82 2.06 -3.04
CA ILE A 175 18.45 2.41 -3.48
C ILE A 175 18.38 3.85 -4.01
N SER A 176 19.12 4.78 -3.43
CA SER A 176 19.22 6.18 -3.88
C SER A 176 19.67 6.27 -5.36
N ASN A 177 20.68 5.51 -5.76
CA ASN A 177 21.14 5.46 -7.15
C ASN A 177 20.17 4.71 -8.06
N ILE A 178 19.53 3.63 -7.57
CA ILE A 178 18.47 2.92 -8.31
C ILE A 178 17.31 3.86 -8.64
N VAL A 179 16.84 4.65 -7.68
CA VAL A 179 15.79 5.67 -7.88
C VAL A 179 16.21 6.68 -8.95
N LYS A 180 17.46 7.15 -8.90
CA LYS A 180 18.02 8.09 -9.86
C LYS A 180 18.10 7.50 -11.27
N GLN A 181 18.59 6.27 -11.42
CA GLN A 181 18.67 5.57 -12.72
C GLN A 181 17.29 5.24 -13.29
N ALA A 182 16.33 4.94 -12.42
CA ALA A 182 14.94 4.73 -12.80
C ALA A 182 14.26 6.01 -13.31
N GLY A 183 14.78 7.18 -12.91
CA GLY A 183 14.16 8.47 -13.20
C GLY A 183 12.84 8.65 -12.46
N LEU A 184 12.68 8.04 -11.27
CA LEU A 184 11.43 8.15 -10.53
C LEU A 184 11.16 9.61 -10.14
N PRO A 185 9.91 10.08 -10.28
CA PRO A 185 9.57 11.45 -9.96
C PRO A 185 9.62 11.69 -8.45
N GLY A 186 9.72 12.97 -8.08
CA GLY A 186 9.51 13.49 -6.73
C GLY A 186 8.69 14.75 -6.79
N THR A 187 8.30 15.29 -5.64
CA THR A 187 7.66 16.61 -5.54
C THR A 187 8.59 17.57 -4.81
N LYS A 188 8.25 18.87 -4.80
CA LYS A 188 8.98 19.88 -4.02
C LYS A 188 9.04 19.52 -2.52
N MET A 189 8.03 18.83 -2.00
CA MET A 189 7.92 18.49 -0.58
C MET A 189 8.49 17.10 -0.25
N ILE A 190 8.35 16.14 -1.16
CA ILE A 190 8.71 14.73 -0.94
C ILE A 190 9.65 14.26 -2.06
N PRO A 191 10.92 14.00 -1.76
CA PRO A 191 11.90 13.48 -2.72
C PRO A 191 11.50 12.11 -3.28
N ALA A 192 12.01 11.79 -4.48
CA ALA A 192 11.74 10.51 -5.15
C ALA A 192 12.14 9.29 -4.29
N THR A 193 13.32 9.35 -3.66
CA THR A 193 13.80 8.28 -2.77
C THR A 193 12.86 8.09 -1.58
N SER A 194 12.40 9.19 -0.97
CA SER A 194 11.48 9.16 0.15
C SER A 194 10.11 8.56 -0.21
N TYR A 195 9.60 8.83 -1.43
CA TYR A 195 8.42 8.14 -1.92
C TYR A 195 8.63 6.64 -2.01
N LEU A 196 9.70 6.19 -2.69
CA LEU A 196 9.98 4.77 -2.84
C LEU A 196 10.14 4.08 -1.48
N LEU A 197 10.89 4.69 -0.55
CA LEU A 197 11.09 4.18 0.79
C LEU A 197 9.78 4.14 1.61
N SER A 198 8.84 5.07 1.37
CA SER A 198 7.53 5.04 2.00
C SER A 198 6.71 3.82 1.56
N PHE A 199 6.67 3.52 0.26
CA PHE A 199 6.01 2.30 -0.24
C PHE A 199 6.70 1.04 0.27
N LEU A 200 8.03 1.04 0.25
CA LEU A 200 8.82 -0.09 0.71
C LEU A 200 8.65 -0.33 2.21
N ALA A 201 8.57 0.73 3.03
CA ALA A 201 8.31 0.61 4.47
C ALA A 201 7.00 -0.12 4.76
N LEU A 202 5.91 0.24 4.05
CA LEU A 202 4.62 -0.42 4.20
C LEU A 202 4.68 -1.91 3.83
N LYS A 203 5.40 -2.26 2.75
CA LYS A 203 5.63 -3.67 2.40
C LYS A 203 6.48 -4.39 3.45
N LEU A 204 7.53 -3.75 3.95
CA LEU A 204 8.43 -4.34 4.94
C LEU A 204 7.74 -4.60 6.28
N ILE A 205 6.76 -3.79 6.66
CA ILE A 205 5.99 -3.99 7.92
C ILE A 205 4.73 -4.84 7.72
N GLY A 206 4.46 -5.31 6.50
CA GLY A 206 3.34 -6.20 6.19
C GLY A 206 1.97 -5.50 6.11
N THR A 207 1.93 -4.18 5.85
CA THR A 207 0.66 -3.47 5.64
C THR A 207 -0.05 -4.01 4.40
N GLU A 208 -1.34 -4.35 4.53
CA GLU A 208 -2.09 -5.02 3.46
C GLU A 208 -2.22 -4.21 2.18
N ARG A 209 -2.51 -2.92 2.32
CA ARG A 209 -2.70 -1.98 1.21
C ARG A 209 -2.15 -0.62 1.61
N TYR A 210 -1.60 0.13 0.66
CA TYR A 210 -1.22 1.52 0.95
C TYR A 210 -2.43 2.41 1.32
N ALA A 211 -3.66 1.98 0.98
CA ALA A 211 -4.88 2.62 1.46
C ALA A 211 -5.00 2.62 3.00
N HIS A 212 -4.39 1.65 3.67
CA HIS A 212 -4.37 1.52 5.13
C HIS A 212 -3.21 2.30 5.76
N MET A 213 -2.47 3.12 4.99
CA MET A 213 -1.41 3.98 5.54
C MET A 213 -1.93 4.90 6.66
N GLY A 214 -3.23 5.21 6.69
CA GLY A 214 -3.86 5.95 7.80
C GLY A 214 -3.53 5.41 9.20
N ASP A 215 -3.35 4.09 9.34
CA ASP A 215 -2.97 3.43 10.60
C ASP A 215 -1.56 3.83 11.07
N HIS A 216 -0.72 4.31 10.15
CA HIS A 216 0.66 4.73 10.37
C HIS A 216 0.85 6.24 10.27
N GLY A 217 -0.22 7.02 10.04
CA GLY A 217 -0.14 8.46 9.77
C GLY A 217 0.46 9.30 10.91
N PHE A 218 0.50 8.77 12.13
CA PHE A 218 1.08 9.43 13.31
C PHE A 218 2.45 8.86 13.72
N ASP A 219 2.95 7.82 13.03
CA ASP A 219 4.26 7.22 13.34
C ASP A 219 5.39 8.03 12.68
N ALA A 220 5.92 8.98 13.44
CA ALA A 220 7.04 9.80 13.02
C ALA A 220 8.33 9.00 12.80
N GLY A 221 8.46 7.81 13.41
CA GLY A 221 9.62 6.94 13.18
C GLY A 221 9.61 6.27 11.82
N LEU A 222 8.43 5.88 11.32
CA LEU A 222 8.28 5.43 9.94
C LEU A 222 8.53 6.57 8.93
N GLY A 223 8.09 7.79 9.26
CA GLY A 223 8.49 8.99 8.53
C GLY A 223 10.01 9.11 8.47
N LEU A 224 10.67 9.09 9.62
CA LEU A 224 12.12 9.22 9.74
C LEU A 224 12.86 8.14 8.95
N PHE A 225 12.39 6.90 8.95
CA PHE A 225 12.96 5.84 8.12
C PHE A 225 12.99 6.22 6.62
N ALA A 226 11.95 6.89 6.13
CA ALA A 226 11.84 7.33 4.73
C ALA A 226 12.45 8.74 4.47
N GLY A 227 13.07 9.38 5.45
CA GLY A 227 13.56 10.76 5.31
C GLY A 227 12.47 11.84 5.37
N LEU A 228 11.36 11.54 6.03
CA LEU A 228 10.20 12.41 6.18
C LEU A 228 9.87 12.65 7.66
N ASN A 229 9.09 13.68 7.95
CA ASN A 229 8.51 13.87 9.28
C ASN A 229 7.46 12.78 9.61
N VAL A 230 6.62 12.42 8.64
CA VAL A 230 5.61 11.35 8.68
C VAL A 230 5.41 10.77 7.26
N LEU A 231 4.91 9.54 7.15
CA LEU A 231 4.66 8.91 5.85
C LEU A 231 3.58 9.65 5.04
N PRO A 232 3.68 9.69 3.69
CA PRO A 232 2.72 10.38 2.82
C PRO A 232 1.31 9.85 2.97
N LYS A 233 0.33 10.77 3.02
CA LYS A 233 -1.10 10.40 3.03
C LYS A 233 -1.48 9.49 1.86
N CYS A 234 -2.48 8.63 2.06
CA CYS A 234 -2.98 7.71 1.03
C CYS A 234 -3.25 8.40 -0.32
N THR A 235 -3.83 9.60 -0.31
CA THR A 235 -4.06 10.37 -1.54
C THR A 235 -2.76 10.77 -2.25
N ALA A 236 -1.74 11.19 -1.51
CA ALA A 236 -0.42 11.52 -2.08
C ALA A 236 0.28 10.28 -2.64
N MET A 237 0.25 9.15 -1.93
CA MET A 237 0.77 7.88 -2.44
C MET A 237 0.02 7.42 -3.69
N SER A 238 -1.31 7.53 -3.69
CA SER A 238 -2.15 7.16 -4.82
C SER A 238 -1.83 8.00 -6.05
N THR A 239 -1.75 9.33 -5.90
CA THR A 239 -1.38 10.27 -6.98
C THR A 239 0.03 10.01 -7.49
N TYR A 240 0.98 9.75 -6.60
CA TYR A 240 2.34 9.37 -6.99
C TYR A 240 2.35 8.13 -7.88
N SER A 241 1.68 7.06 -7.44
CA SER A 241 1.57 5.82 -8.19
C SER A 241 0.81 6.00 -9.51
N TYR A 242 -0.11 6.97 -9.63
CA TYR A 242 -0.77 7.33 -10.91
C TYR A 242 0.17 8.03 -11.88
N GLY A 243 1.19 8.72 -11.39
CA GLY A 243 2.18 9.42 -12.22
C GLY A 243 3.30 8.54 -12.75
N LEU A 244 3.34 7.25 -12.37
CA LEU A 244 4.32 6.29 -12.89
C LEU A 244 3.79 5.64 -14.18
N ASP A 245 4.70 5.37 -15.11
CA ASP A 245 4.43 4.65 -16.36
C ASP A 245 5.28 3.37 -16.46
N ALA A 246 5.03 2.56 -17.50
CA ALA A 246 5.76 1.31 -17.74
C ALA A 246 7.29 1.52 -17.91
N VAL A 247 7.72 2.68 -18.41
CA VAL A 247 9.14 2.99 -18.62
C VAL A 247 9.84 3.19 -17.28
N HIS A 248 9.23 3.94 -16.35
CA HIS A 248 9.74 4.10 -14.98
C HIS A 248 9.89 2.74 -14.29
N LEU A 249 8.87 1.87 -14.39
CA LEU A 249 8.86 0.55 -13.76
C LEU A 249 9.92 -0.39 -14.34
N LEU A 250 10.06 -0.40 -15.68
CA LEU A 250 11.09 -1.20 -16.35
C LEU A 250 12.49 -0.75 -15.93
N ARG A 251 12.75 0.57 -15.89
CA ARG A 251 14.06 1.09 -15.46
C ARG A 251 14.33 0.80 -13.98
N LEU A 252 13.34 0.94 -13.11
CA LEU A 252 13.43 0.61 -11.68
C LEU A 252 13.82 -0.85 -11.49
N GLN A 253 13.08 -1.77 -12.12
CA GLN A 253 13.37 -3.20 -12.05
C GLN A 253 14.75 -3.53 -12.64
N LYS A 254 15.11 -2.97 -13.80
CA LYS A 254 16.45 -3.17 -14.40
C LYS A 254 17.57 -2.70 -13.47
N ALA A 255 17.47 -1.49 -12.93
CA ALA A 255 18.49 -0.93 -12.04
C ALA A 255 18.63 -1.77 -10.77
N PHE A 256 17.51 -2.17 -10.15
CA PHE A 256 17.50 -3.03 -8.97
C PHE A 256 18.16 -4.38 -9.23
N VAL A 257 17.76 -5.06 -10.31
CA VAL A 257 18.25 -6.41 -10.64
C VAL A 257 19.72 -6.38 -11.05
N LYS A 258 20.18 -5.33 -11.76
CA LYS A 258 21.62 -5.12 -12.05
C LYS A 258 22.44 -4.97 -10.76
N GLN A 259 21.92 -4.21 -9.79
CA GLN A 259 22.60 -4.00 -8.52
C GLN A 259 22.61 -5.25 -7.63
N ALA A 260 21.49 -5.98 -7.56
CA ALA A 260 21.43 -7.28 -6.87
C ALA A 260 22.39 -8.32 -7.49
N ASN A 261 22.53 -8.32 -8.82
CA ASN A 261 23.55 -9.11 -9.52
C ASN A 261 24.98 -8.71 -9.14
N LYS A 262 25.28 -7.41 -9.08
CA LYS A 262 26.59 -6.89 -8.66
C LYS A 262 26.95 -7.35 -7.24
N LEU A 263 25.96 -7.44 -6.37
CA LEU A 263 26.09 -7.98 -5.00
C LEU A 263 26.15 -9.52 -4.93
N ARG A 264 26.07 -10.21 -6.07
CA ARG A 264 26.05 -11.68 -6.20
C ARG A 264 24.91 -12.32 -5.40
N LEU A 265 23.74 -11.68 -5.38
CA LEU A 265 22.55 -12.23 -4.72
C LEU A 265 21.91 -13.37 -5.52
N TYR A 266 22.13 -13.40 -6.84
CA TYR A 266 21.59 -14.43 -7.74
C TYR A 266 22.68 -15.39 -8.20
N ASP A 267 22.35 -16.68 -8.30
CA ASP A 267 23.19 -17.70 -8.94
C ASP A 267 23.05 -17.66 -10.47
N SER A 268 21.80 -17.49 -10.92
CA SER A 268 21.41 -17.24 -12.31
C SER A 268 21.67 -18.41 -13.27
N SER A 269 21.98 -19.62 -12.79
CA SER A 269 22.12 -20.80 -13.65
C SER A 269 20.76 -21.33 -14.13
N ILE A 270 19.77 -21.34 -13.25
CA ILE A 270 18.42 -21.86 -13.49
C ILE A 270 17.40 -20.84 -13.04
N ILE A 271 16.51 -20.47 -13.96
CA ILE A 271 15.45 -19.49 -13.71
C ILE A 271 14.10 -20.17 -13.90
N ASN A 272 13.29 -20.17 -12.84
CA ASN A 272 11.91 -20.65 -12.90
C ASN A 272 11.01 -19.51 -13.38
N LEU A 273 10.11 -19.80 -14.31
CA LEU A 273 9.11 -18.86 -14.79
C LEU A 273 7.71 -19.41 -14.52
N ASP A 274 6.83 -18.56 -13.99
CA ASP A 274 5.44 -18.93 -13.75
C ASP A 274 4.52 -17.72 -13.79
N PHE A 275 3.26 -17.98 -14.11
CA PHE A 275 2.20 -16.98 -14.09
C PHE A 275 1.38 -17.09 -12.81
N HIS A 276 1.02 -15.95 -12.25
CA HIS A 276 0.08 -15.83 -11.15
C HIS A 276 -0.97 -14.78 -11.48
N THR A 277 -2.24 -15.12 -11.24
CA THR A 277 -3.33 -14.16 -11.40
C THR A 277 -3.60 -13.48 -10.06
N VAL A 278 -3.41 -12.16 -10.03
CA VAL A 278 -3.78 -11.32 -8.90
C VAL A 278 -5.28 -10.97 -9.01
N PRO A 279 -6.15 -11.44 -8.10
CA PRO A 279 -7.60 -11.34 -8.25
C PRO A 279 -8.13 -9.92 -8.03
N HIS A 280 -9.05 -9.48 -8.90
CA HIS A 280 -9.84 -8.25 -8.75
C HIS A 280 -11.28 -8.55 -8.37
N PHE A 281 -11.80 -7.79 -7.40
CA PHE A 281 -13.11 -8.02 -6.80
C PHE A 281 -14.15 -6.94 -7.13
N GLY A 282 -13.73 -5.84 -7.78
CA GLY A 282 -14.66 -4.80 -8.23
C GLY A 282 -15.30 -5.14 -9.58
N ASP A 283 -16.55 -4.77 -9.75
CA ASP A 283 -17.34 -5.10 -10.95
C ASP A 283 -16.95 -4.23 -12.17
N GLU A 284 -16.54 -2.98 -11.92
CA GLU A 284 -16.24 -1.93 -12.92
C GLU A 284 -14.77 -1.89 -13.40
N SER A 285 -14.02 -3.01 -13.38
CA SER A 285 -12.65 -3.02 -13.94
C SER A 285 -12.60 -3.45 -15.41
N VAL A 286 -11.69 -2.81 -16.16
CA VAL A 286 -11.29 -3.16 -17.54
C VAL A 286 -10.44 -4.45 -17.59
N LEU A 287 -10.03 -4.99 -16.43
CA LEU A 287 -9.21 -6.19 -16.32
C LEU A 287 -9.87 -7.44 -16.95
N GLU A 288 -9.06 -8.20 -17.68
CA GLU A 288 -9.44 -9.47 -18.28
C GLU A 288 -9.71 -10.56 -17.24
N LYS A 289 -10.43 -11.61 -17.67
CA LYS A 289 -10.70 -12.79 -16.86
C LYS A 289 -9.58 -13.81 -17.02
N HIS A 290 -8.90 -14.11 -15.91
CA HIS A 290 -7.86 -15.14 -15.86
C HIS A 290 -8.21 -16.22 -14.83
N TRP A 291 -7.57 -17.37 -14.97
CA TRP A 291 -7.73 -18.47 -14.01
C TRP A 291 -7.00 -18.13 -12.70
N ALA A 292 -7.75 -17.85 -11.64
CA ALA A 292 -7.18 -17.58 -10.32
C ALA A 292 -7.00 -18.88 -9.54
N GLY A 293 -5.78 -19.44 -9.59
CA GLY A 293 -5.43 -20.69 -8.90
C GLY A 293 -5.77 -20.67 -7.40
N ALA A 294 -5.51 -19.55 -6.72
CA ALA A 294 -5.83 -19.37 -5.29
C ALA A 294 -7.33 -19.47 -4.96
N ARG A 295 -8.22 -19.33 -5.94
CA ARG A 295 -9.69 -19.38 -5.78
C ARG A 295 -10.34 -20.51 -6.56
N ASN A 296 -9.57 -21.28 -7.33
CA ASN A 296 -10.05 -22.35 -8.20
C ASN A 296 -11.20 -21.91 -9.14
N LYS A 297 -11.14 -20.67 -9.64
CA LYS A 297 -12.15 -20.10 -10.54
C LYS A 297 -11.56 -19.09 -11.51
N THR A 298 -12.19 -18.91 -12.66
CA THR A 298 -11.89 -17.81 -13.58
C THR A 298 -12.53 -16.53 -13.06
N MET A 299 -11.72 -15.48 -12.88
CA MET A 299 -12.20 -14.18 -12.41
C MET A 299 -11.38 -13.03 -13.00
N LYS A 300 -11.92 -11.80 -12.92
CA LYS A 300 -11.16 -10.62 -13.32
C LYS A 300 -9.89 -10.51 -12.47
N GLY A 301 -8.78 -10.14 -13.06
CA GLY A 301 -7.52 -10.02 -12.35
C GLY A 301 -6.38 -9.54 -13.25
N ALA A 302 -5.22 -9.30 -12.65
CA ALA A 302 -4.00 -8.99 -13.38
C ALA A 302 -3.17 -10.26 -13.54
N LEU A 303 -2.88 -10.67 -14.77
CA LEU A 303 -1.96 -11.77 -15.04
C LEU A 303 -0.52 -11.27 -14.83
N THR A 304 0.19 -11.88 -13.88
CA THR A 304 1.53 -11.48 -13.48
C THR A 304 2.54 -12.59 -13.73
N LEU A 305 3.58 -12.30 -14.50
CA LEU A 305 4.75 -13.16 -14.66
C LEU A 305 5.71 -12.94 -13.50
N PHE A 306 6.22 -14.04 -12.93
CA PHE A 306 7.37 -14.05 -12.02
C PHE A 306 8.51 -14.87 -12.62
N ALA A 307 9.71 -14.29 -12.65
CA ALA A 307 10.95 -15.02 -12.87
C ALA A 307 11.76 -15.08 -11.58
N GLN A 308 12.19 -16.28 -11.22
CA GLN A 308 12.80 -16.56 -9.92
C GLN A 308 14.08 -17.37 -10.08
N ASP A 309 15.15 -16.92 -9.42
CA ASP A 309 16.41 -17.65 -9.37
C ASP A 309 16.24 -18.92 -8.52
N ALA A 310 16.47 -20.08 -9.13
CA ALA A 310 16.17 -21.34 -8.47
C ALA A 310 17.02 -21.56 -7.20
N ALA A 311 18.27 -21.07 -7.17
CA ALA A 311 19.20 -21.32 -6.07
C ALA A 311 18.99 -20.36 -4.88
N SER A 312 19.08 -19.04 -5.11
CA SER A 312 18.90 -18.01 -4.08
C SER A 312 17.46 -17.90 -3.58
N LYS A 313 16.53 -18.41 -4.38
CA LYS A 313 15.08 -18.34 -4.23
C LYS A 313 14.47 -16.96 -4.55
N LEU A 314 15.26 -15.97 -4.93
CA LEU A 314 14.83 -14.59 -5.11
C LEU A 314 14.10 -14.35 -6.44
N ILE A 315 13.11 -13.45 -6.40
CA ILE A 315 12.48 -12.90 -7.60
C ILE A 315 13.46 -11.94 -8.28
N LEU A 316 13.68 -12.13 -9.59
CA LEU A 316 14.58 -11.29 -10.40
C LEU A 316 13.88 -10.56 -11.54
N TYR A 317 12.61 -10.89 -11.83
CA TYR A 317 11.81 -10.19 -12.82
C TYR A 317 10.33 -10.40 -12.56
N THR A 318 9.55 -9.36 -12.82
CA THR A 318 8.10 -9.32 -12.72
C THR A 318 7.50 -8.50 -13.85
N ALA A 319 6.31 -8.88 -14.31
CA ALA A 319 5.47 -8.12 -15.22
C ALA A 319 4.01 -8.39 -14.89
N ALA A 320 3.17 -7.36 -14.68
CA ALA A 320 1.78 -7.52 -14.20
C ALA A 320 0.72 -6.97 -15.17
N ASP A 321 1.15 -6.46 -16.32
CA ASP A 321 0.36 -5.81 -17.38
C ASP A 321 0.34 -6.70 -18.63
N ILE A 322 -0.11 -7.95 -18.46
CA ILE A 322 0.00 -8.98 -19.49
C ILE A 322 -1.40 -9.38 -19.94
N ASN A 323 -1.74 -9.07 -21.19
CA ASN A 323 -2.97 -9.54 -21.79
C ASN A 323 -2.88 -11.03 -22.12
N ARG A 324 -4.03 -11.70 -22.23
CA ARG A 324 -4.05 -13.15 -22.45
C ARG A 324 -3.40 -13.59 -23.76
N ASP A 325 -3.52 -12.78 -24.81
CA ASP A 325 -2.91 -13.00 -26.12
C ASP A 325 -1.40 -12.74 -26.14
N GLU A 326 -0.90 -11.89 -25.23
CA GLU A 326 0.53 -11.60 -25.06
C GLU A 326 1.26 -12.60 -24.15
N ALA A 327 0.53 -13.44 -23.42
CA ALA A 327 1.09 -14.29 -22.36
C ALA A 327 2.17 -15.25 -22.87
N ASP A 328 1.96 -15.88 -24.02
CA ASP A 328 2.89 -16.86 -24.57
C ASP A 328 4.25 -16.23 -24.96
N ASP A 329 4.27 -14.94 -25.30
CA ASP A 329 5.47 -14.21 -25.75
C ASP A 329 6.30 -13.65 -24.60
N GLN A 330 5.78 -13.70 -23.37
CA GLN A 330 6.48 -13.17 -22.20
C GLN A 330 7.79 -13.89 -21.91
N VAL A 331 7.96 -15.13 -22.37
CA VAL A 331 9.24 -15.84 -22.29
C VAL A 331 10.35 -15.13 -23.08
N LEU A 332 10.00 -14.54 -24.22
CA LEU A 332 10.93 -13.80 -25.08
C LEU A 332 11.17 -12.39 -24.55
N ASN A 333 10.13 -11.74 -23.99
CA ASN A 333 10.28 -10.46 -23.30
C ASN A 333 11.22 -10.58 -22.10
N PHE A 334 11.05 -11.63 -21.30
CA PHE A 334 11.96 -11.93 -20.21
C PHE A 334 13.38 -12.21 -20.71
N LEU A 335 13.56 -12.99 -21.79
CA LEU A 335 14.87 -13.24 -22.36
C LEU A 335 15.57 -11.95 -22.80
N SER A 336 14.84 -11.04 -23.46
CA SER A 336 15.35 -9.73 -23.87
C SER A 336 15.81 -8.90 -22.67
N PHE A 337 14.97 -8.83 -21.62
CA PHE A 337 15.33 -8.20 -20.35
C PHE A 337 16.59 -8.83 -19.74
N TRP A 338 16.65 -10.17 -19.70
CA TRP A 338 17.73 -10.89 -19.06
C TRP A 338 19.07 -10.72 -19.77
N LYS A 339 19.07 -10.72 -21.11
CA LYS A 339 20.26 -10.44 -21.93
C LYS A 339 20.85 -9.05 -21.71
N ASP A 340 20.00 -8.05 -21.49
CA ASP A 340 20.44 -6.68 -21.17
C ASP A 340 21.10 -6.58 -19.78
N ILE A 341 20.70 -7.45 -18.85
CA ILE A 341 21.28 -7.51 -17.50
C ILE A 341 22.56 -8.34 -17.47
N ARG A 342 22.56 -9.52 -18.10
CA ARG A 342 23.64 -10.50 -18.00
C ARG A 342 24.10 -10.94 -19.38
N ARG A 343 25.10 -10.24 -19.92
CA ARG A 343 25.72 -10.62 -21.19
C ARG A 343 26.51 -11.92 -21.04
N GLY A 344 26.34 -12.83 -21.98
CA GLY A 344 27.17 -14.03 -22.13
C GLY A 344 26.77 -15.25 -21.28
N ILE A 345 25.82 -15.13 -20.34
CA ILE A 345 25.39 -16.29 -19.53
C ILE A 345 24.08 -16.86 -20.03
N LYS A 346 24.13 -18.13 -20.41
CA LYS A 346 22.99 -18.91 -20.90
C LYS A 346 22.31 -19.64 -19.74
N SER A 347 21.45 -18.91 -19.03
CA SER A 347 20.59 -19.49 -17.99
C SER A 347 19.66 -20.55 -18.60
N THR A 348 19.36 -21.60 -17.84
CA THR A 348 18.34 -22.59 -18.21
C THR A 348 16.98 -22.14 -17.69
N PHE A 349 15.97 -22.08 -18.56
CA PHE A 349 14.61 -21.67 -18.18
C PHE A 349 13.74 -22.88 -17.85
N VAL A 350 12.98 -22.81 -16.75
CA VAL A 350 12.13 -23.90 -16.29
C VAL A 350 10.71 -23.39 -16.09
N PHE A 351 9.74 -23.99 -16.75
CA PHE A 351 8.35 -23.53 -16.73
C PHE A 351 7.34 -24.64 -17.05
N ASP A 352 6.05 -24.36 -16.87
CA ASP A 352 4.98 -25.33 -17.17
C ASP A 352 4.67 -25.44 -18.68
N SER A 353 4.00 -26.53 -19.06
CA SER A 353 3.54 -26.84 -20.43
C SER A 353 2.61 -25.80 -21.07
N LYS A 354 1.99 -24.94 -20.25
CA LYS A 354 1.08 -23.87 -20.71
C LYS A 354 1.70 -22.48 -20.69
N PHE A 355 2.98 -22.37 -20.35
CA PHE A 355 3.64 -21.08 -20.21
C PHE A 355 3.90 -20.39 -21.56
N THR A 356 4.15 -21.17 -22.62
CA THR A 356 4.47 -20.63 -23.95
C THR A 356 4.15 -21.65 -25.05
N THR A 357 4.34 -21.26 -26.31
CA THR A 357 4.12 -22.08 -27.51
C THR A 357 5.38 -22.82 -27.95
N TYR A 358 5.23 -23.85 -28.81
CA TYR A 358 6.38 -24.55 -29.40
C TYR A 358 7.19 -23.67 -30.36
N ALA A 359 6.55 -22.72 -31.04
CA ALA A 359 7.25 -21.71 -31.84
C ALA A 359 8.21 -20.88 -30.99
N ASN A 360 7.77 -20.45 -29.81
CA ASN A 360 8.62 -19.71 -28.87
C ASN A 360 9.72 -20.59 -28.27
N LEU A 361 9.47 -21.89 -28.04
CA LEU A 361 10.55 -22.84 -27.70
C LEU A 361 11.61 -22.94 -28.81
N SER A 362 11.19 -22.94 -30.07
CA SER A 362 12.09 -22.92 -31.23
C SER A 362 12.95 -21.65 -31.21
N ALA A 363 12.33 -20.49 -30.95
CA ALA A 363 13.03 -19.22 -30.85
C ALA A 363 14.05 -19.19 -29.68
N LEU A 364 13.74 -19.80 -28.54
CA LEU A 364 14.70 -19.99 -27.44
C LEU A 364 15.88 -20.88 -27.87
N ASN A 365 15.58 -21.98 -28.57
CA ASN A 365 16.58 -22.92 -29.07
C ASN A 365 17.56 -22.24 -30.05
N THR A 366 17.05 -21.50 -31.03
CA THR A 366 17.87 -20.72 -31.99
C THR A 366 18.78 -19.71 -31.28
N GLN A 367 18.32 -19.14 -30.16
CA GLN A 367 19.13 -18.23 -29.34
C GLN A 367 20.09 -18.95 -28.38
N GLY A 368 20.14 -20.28 -28.41
CA GLY A 368 21.00 -21.12 -27.58
C GLY A 368 20.63 -21.11 -26.10
N ILE A 369 19.36 -20.82 -25.77
CA ILE A 369 18.85 -20.86 -24.39
C ILE A 369 18.32 -22.26 -24.11
N LYS A 370 18.86 -22.89 -23.07
CA LYS A 370 18.37 -24.19 -22.60
C LYS A 370 17.05 -24.01 -21.87
N PHE A 371 16.12 -24.95 -22.04
CA PHE A 371 14.86 -24.95 -21.31
C PHE A 371 14.44 -26.34 -20.85
N ILE A 372 13.62 -26.40 -19.80
CA ILE A 372 13.02 -27.63 -19.27
C ILE A 372 11.54 -27.37 -19.02
N THR A 373 10.66 -28.08 -19.73
CA THR A 373 9.20 -27.93 -19.59
C THR A 373 8.46 -29.27 -19.70
N LEU A 374 7.17 -29.26 -19.40
CA LEU A 374 6.31 -30.43 -19.61
C LEU A 374 5.72 -30.42 -21.02
N ARG A 375 5.65 -31.61 -21.62
CA ARG A 375 4.88 -31.85 -22.83
C ARG A 375 3.41 -32.05 -22.47
N ARG A 376 2.51 -31.37 -23.18
CA ARG A 376 1.06 -31.54 -23.01
C ARG A 376 0.66 -32.99 -23.32
N ARG A 377 -0.15 -33.58 -22.43
CA ARG A 377 -0.59 -34.98 -22.55
C ARG A 377 -1.75 -35.09 -23.53
N GLY A 378 -1.63 -36.00 -24.50
CA GLY A 378 -2.75 -36.48 -25.32
C GLY A 378 -3.15 -37.90 -24.92
N LYS A 379 -4.43 -38.28 -25.07
CA LYS A 379 -4.93 -39.63 -24.72
C LYS A 379 -4.06 -40.73 -25.35
N LYS A 380 -3.78 -40.60 -26.66
CA LYS A 380 -2.89 -41.48 -27.44
C LYS A 380 -1.44 -41.58 -26.93
N LEU A 381 -0.93 -40.53 -26.27
CA LEU A 381 0.44 -40.49 -25.73
C LEU A 381 0.54 -41.36 -24.48
N THR A 382 -0.47 -41.30 -23.60
CA THR A 382 -0.55 -42.08 -22.37
C THR A 382 -0.67 -43.58 -22.64
N ASP A 383 -1.50 -43.98 -23.61
CA ASP A 383 -1.71 -45.39 -23.96
C ASP A 383 -0.43 -46.05 -24.51
N LYS A 384 0.41 -45.27 -25.20
CA LYS A 384 1.70 -45.73 -25.71
C LYS A 384 2.73 -45.97 -24.60
N VAL A 385 2.67 -45.26 -23.47
CA VAL A 385 3.66 -45.38 -22.38
C VAL A 385 3.74 -46.79 -21.80
N ASN A 386 2.59 -47.47 -21.69
CA ASN A 386 2.53 -48.81 -21.11
C ASN A 386 3.31 -49.85 -21.93
N LYS A 387 3.58 -49.56 -23.21
CA LYS A 387 4.32 -50.43 -24.13
C LYS A 387 5.80 -50.07 -24.24
N LEU A 388 6.25 -48.94 -23.67
CA LEU A 388 7.63 -48.48 -23.78
C LEU A 388 8.56 -49.34 -22.91
N LYS A 389 9.69 -49.74 -23.50
CA LYS A 389 10.83 -50.40 -22.85
C LYS A 389 12.10 -49.96 -23.60
N PRO A 390 13.28 -49.88 -22.94
CA PRO A 390 13.54 -50.13 -21.52
C PRO A 390 13.27 -48.90 -20.62
N TRP A 391 13.16 -49.14 -19.31
CA TRP A 391 13.05 -48.10 -18.27
C TRP A 391 14.31 -48.10 -17.40
N LYS A 392 14.87 -46.93 -17.13
CA LYS A 392 16.01 -46.74 -16.23
C LYS A 392 15.51 -46.25 -14.87
N ARG A 393 15.98 -46.84 -13.78
CA ARG A 393 15.72 -46.30 -12.44
C ARG A 393 16.79 -45.27 -12.11
N ILE A 394 16.38 -44.09 -11.67
CA ILE A 394 17.29 -43.00 -11.27
C ILE A 394 17.11 -42.69 -9.79
N HIS A 395 18.07 -42.01 -9.18
CA HIS A 395 17.95 -41.49 -7.82
C HIS A 395 17.97 -39.97 -7.85
N ILE A 396 16.99 -39.34 -7.20
CA ILE A 396 16.92 -37.88 -7.05
C ILE A 396 17.26 -37.54 -5.61
N SER A 397 18.44 -36.97 -5.41
CA SER A 397 18.95 -36.56 -4.10
C SER A 397 18.13 -35.41 -3.51
N HIS A 398 17.22 -35.73 -2.58
CA HIS A 398 16.52 -34.74 -1.76
C HIS A 398 16.01 -35.41 -0.47
N ALA A 399 16.58 -35.04 0.68
CA ALA A 399 16.39 -35.73 1.97
C ALA A 399 14.93 -35.87 2.42
N LYS A 400 14.03 -35.00 1.96
CA LYS A 400 12.60 -35.00 2.32
C LYS A 400 11.65 -35.57 1.25
N ARG A 401 12.18 -36.13 0.15
CA ARG A 401 11.33 -36.58 -0.97
C ARG A 401 10.72 -37.95 -0.69
N LYS A 402 9.40 -38.04 -0.71
CA LYS A 402 8.64 -39.29 -0.51
C LYS A 402 8.95 -40.36 -1.57
N TYR A 403 9.23 -39.94 -2.81
CA TYR A 403 9.53 -40.83 -3.94
C TYR A 403 10.89 -40.46 -4.58
N PRO A 404 12.02 -40.93 -4.01
CA PRO A 404 13.36 -40.56 -4.46
C PRO A 404 13.89 -41.38 -5.65
N HIS A 405 13.23 -42.50 -6.01
CA HIS A 405 13.71 -43.40 -7.05
C HIS A 405 12.70 -43.63 -8.20
N PRO A 406 12.37 -42.60 -9.00
CA PRO A 406 11.48 -42.79 -10.14
C PRO A 406 12.12 -43.61 -11.25
N GLN A 407 11.28 -44.15 -12.13
CA GLN A 407 11.70 -44.77 -13.38
C GLN A 407 11.54 -43.76 -14.52
N VAL A 408 12.54 -43.71 -15.39
CA VAL A 408 12.57 -42.82 -16.55
C VAL A 408 12.76 -43.60 -17.85
N HIS A 409 12.13 -43.12 -18.91
CA HIS A 409 12.36 -43.56 -20.28
C HIS A 409 12.73 -42.34 -21.12
N GLU A 410 13.86 -42.45 -21.82
CA GLU A 410 14.44 -41.39 -22.63
C GLU A 410 14.20 -41.67 -24.12
N SER A 411 13.84 -40.65 -24.87
CA SER A 411 13.58 -40.72 -26.31
C SER A 411 13.80 -39.36 -26.95
N PHE A 412 14.08 -39.33 -28.26
CA PHE A 412 14.14 -38.09 -29.04
C PHE A 412 12.86 -37.94 -29.86
N ILE A 413 12.34 -36.72 -29.92
CA ILE A 413 11.09 -36.40 -30.61
C ILE A 413 11.22 -35.11 -31.41
N THR A 414 10.40 -35.00 -32.44
CA THR A 414 10.11 -33.71 -33.10
C THR A 414 8.73 -33.22 -32.65
N LEU A 415 8.54 -31.90 -32.65
CA LEU A 415 7.26 -31.26 -32.37
C LEU A 415 6.89 -30.33 -33.52
N ARG A 416 5.60 -30.14 -33.73
CA ARG A 416 5.09 -29.16 -34.69
C ARG A 416 5.54 -27.76 -34.28
N ASP A 417 5.93 -26.96 -35.26
CA ASP A 417 6.36 -25.56 -35.09
C ASP A 417 7.62 -25.42 -34.21
N TYR A 418 8.39 -26.49 -34.04
CA TYR A 418 9.70 -26.49 -33.41
C TYR A 418 10.73 -27.04 -34.40
N ASP A 419 11.77 -26.27 -34.66
CA ASP A 419 12.87 -26.68 -35.54
C ASP A 419 13.93 -27.47 -34.77
N GLY A 420 14.25 -28.66 -35.29
CA GLY A 420 15.16 -29.63 -34.68
C GLY A 420 14.47 -30.68 -33.79
N GLU A 421 15.30 -31.43 -33.07
CA GLU A 421 14.84 -32.46 -32.14
C GLU A 421 14.76 -31.94 -30.70
N LEU A 422 13.97 -32.64 -29.89
CA LEU A 422 13.88 -32.46 -28.45
C LEU A 422 14.14 -33.78 -27.74
N ARG A 423 14.84 -33.68 -26.62
CA ARG A 423 14.99 -34.78 -25.69
C ARG A 423 13.75 -34.87 -24.82
N GLN A 424 13.09 -36.03 -24.85
CA GLN A 424 11.94 -36.34 -24.03
C GLN A 424 12.30 -37.34 -22.93
N ILE A 425 11.89 -37.03 -21.71
CA ILE A 425 12.08 -37.88 -20.52
C ILE A 425 10.71 -38.17 -19.92
N ILE A 426 10.26 -39.41 -20.04
CA ILE A 426 9.00 -39.88 -19.46
C ILE A 426 9.29 -40.41 -18.07
N ILE A 427 8.58 -39.93 -17.06
CA ILE A 427 8.83 -40.23 -15.65
C ILE A 427 7.60 -40.92 -15.07
N ARG A 428 7.79 -42.06 -14.39
CA ARG A 428 6.77 -42.75 -13.61
C ARG A 428 7.29 -43.14 -12.22
N GLY A 429 6.38 -43.43 -11.30
CA GLY A 429 6.74 -43.78 -9.92
C GLY A 429 7.27 -42.59 -9.11
N ASN A 430 6.92 -41.37 -9.51
CA ASN A 430 7.26 -40.12 -8.81
C ASN A 430 6.17 -39.65 -7.84
N GLY A 431 5.16 -40.49 -7.57
CA GLY A 431 4.01 -40.18 -6.70
C GLY A 431 2.76 -39.70 -7.44
N HIS A 432 2.82 -39.51 -8.76
CA HIS A 432 1.63 -39.26 -9.58
C HIS A 432 1.13 -40.56 -10.21
N GLU A 433 -0.20 -40.71 -10.29
CA GLU A 433 -0.83 -41.86 -10.96
C GLU A 433 -0.48 -41.92 -12.45
N LYS A 434 -0.43 -40.76 -13.11
CA LYS A 434 -0.12 -40.65 -14.54
C LYS A 434 1.35 -40.27 -14.75
N PRO A 435 2.02 -40.84 -15.77
CA PRO A 435 3.39 -40.46 -16.09
C PRO A 435 3.50 -38.99 -16.50
N ALA A 436 4.62 -38.37 -16.14
CA ALA A 436 4.98 -37.03 -16.57
C ALA A 436 5.87 -37.10 -17.82
N PHE A 437 5.68 -36.18 -18.76
CA PHE A 437 6.48 -36.10 -19.98
C PHE A 437 7.26 -34.79 -19.93
N LEU A 438 8.55 -34.88 -19.65
CA LEU A 438 9.46 -33.75 -19.68
C LEU A 438 10.06 -33.62 -21.07
N ILE A 439 10.22 -32.39 -21.55
CA ILE A 439 10.94 -32.08 -22.80
C ILE A 439 11.98 -30.99 -22.55
N THR A 440 13.11 -31.09 -23.24
CA THR A 440 14.23 -30.16 -23.16
C THR A 440 15.05 -30.17 -24.44
N ASN A 441 15.70 -29.04 -24.75
CA ASN A 441 16.77 -28.95 -25.74
C ASN A 441 18.16 -29.18 -25.13
N ASP A 442 18.25 -29.67 -23.89
CA ASP A 442 19.50 -30.07 -23.24
C ASP A 442 19.78 -31.57 -23.43
N PHE A 443 20.67 -31.86 -24.37
CA PHE A 443 21.08 -33.22 -24.72
C PHE A 443 22.20 -33.77 -23.83
N ASP A 444 22.92 -32.89 -23.13
CA ASP A 444 24.16 -33.24 -22.43
C ASP A 444 23.92 -33.53 -20.94
N ALA A 445 22.97 -32.82 -20.32
CA ALA A 445 22.77 -32.90 -18.88
C ALA A 445 22.33 -34.32 -18.44
N PRO A 446 22.79 -34.82 -17.28
CA PRO A 446 22.33 -36.08 -16.73
C PRO A 446 20.81 -36.09 -16.46
N LEU A 447 20.16 -37.24 -16.65
CA LEU A 447 18.71 -37.41 -16.43
C LEU A 447 18.31 -37.03 -15.00
N GLU A 448 19.12 -37.42 -14.02
CA GLU A 448 18.95 -37.11 -12.60
C GLU A 448 18.88 -35.59 -12.38
N LEU A 449 19.76 -34.84 -13.06
CA LEU A 449 19.86 -33.40 -12.95
C LEU A 449 18.65 -32.72 -13.60
N LEU A 450 18.25 -33.14 -14.80
CA LEU A 450 17.08 -32.57 -15.50
C LEU A 450 15.78 -32.77 -14.70
N VAL A 451 15.56 -33.99 -14.20
CA VAL A 451 14.37 -34.30 -13.39
C VAL A 451 14.40 -33.56 -12.04
N SER A 452 15.58 -33.45 -11.42
CA SER A 452 15.78 -32.68 -10.19
C SER A 452 15.50 -31.18 -10.42
N ASN A 453 16.07 -30.59 -11.46
CA ASN A 453 15.90 -29.17 -11.80
C ASN A 453 14.45 -28.83 -12.11
N TYR A 454 13.74 -29.66 -12.88
CA TYR A 454 12.31 -29.45 -13.11
C TYR A 454 11.51 -29.50 -11.80
N SER A 455 11.84 -30.43 -10.88
CA SER A 455 11.13 -30.49 -9.60
C SER A 455 11.34 -29.26 -8.71
N ARG A 456 12.41 -28.49 -8.93
CA ARG A 456 12.65 -27.20 -8.25
C ARG A 456 11.78 -26.07 -8.79
N ARG A 457 11.03 -26.26 -9.90
CA ARG A 457 10.04 -25.29 -10.39
C ARG A 457 9.07 -24.87 -9.30
N TRP A 458 8.65 -25.82 -8.45
CA TRP A 458 7.77 -25.55 -7.29
C TRP A 458 8.28 -24.41 -6.38
N ARG A 459 9.58 -24.07 -6.40
CA ARG A 459 10.12 -22.94 -5.63
C ARG A 459 9.49 -21.60 -6.03
N VAL A 460 9.15 -21.38 -7.30
CA VAL A 460 8.47 -20.14 -7.72
C VAL A 460 7.06 -20.05 -7.12
N GLU A 461 6.33 -21.16 -7.07
CA GLU A 461 5.00 -21.24 -6.45
C GLU A 461 5.06 -20.95 -4.94
N ASN A 462 6.10 -21.45 -4.25
CA ASN A 462 6.31 -21.14 -2.84
C ASN A 462 6.56 -19.64 -2.61
N VAL A 463 7.39 -19.02 -3.45
CA VAL A 463 7.69 -17.58 -3.38
C VAL A 463 6.44 -16.75 -3.67
N ILE A 464 5.64 -17.14 -4.66
CA ILE A 464 4.34 -16.51 -4.93
C ILE A 464 3.40 -16.69 -3.72
N SER A 465 3.36 -17.88 -3.11
CA SER A 465 2.55 -18.13 -1.91
C SER A 465 2.96 -17.26 -0.73
N GLU A 466 4.26 -17.08 -0.53
CA GLU A 466 4.82 -16.17 0.47
C GLU A 466 4.46 -14.71 0.19
N ALA A 467 4.61 -14.27 -1.06
CA ALA A 467 4.22 -12.94 -1.52
C ALA A 467 2.72 -12.67 -1.34
N VAL A 468 1.88 -13.68 -1.57
CA VAL A 468 0.44 -13.59 -1.29
C VAL A 468 0.16 -13.48 0.21
N LYS A 469 0.82 -14.28 1.04
CA LYS A 469 0.53 -14.36 2.48
C LYS A 469 1.03 -13.17 3.29
N PHE A 470 2.20 -12.63 2.94
CA PHE A 470 2.86 -11.61 3.76
C PHE A 470 2.97 -10.25 3.07
N PHE A 471 3.34 -10.24 1.79
CA PHE A 471 3.42 -8.99 1.01
C PHE A 471 2.06 -8.59 0.39
N ASN A 472 1.01 -9.35 0.70
CA ASN A 472 -0.38 -9.10 0.31
C ASN A 472 -0.55 -8.96 -1.19
N LEU A 473 0.18 -9.76 -1.98
CA LEU A 473 0.17 -9.69 -3.44
C LEU A 473 -1.24 -9.77 -4.02
N ASN A 474 -2.14 -10.57 -3.42
CA ASN A 474 -3.54 -10.71 -3.87
C ASN A 474 -4.46 -9.55 -3.46
N ALA A 475 -3.98 -8.58 -2.70
CA ALA A 475 -4.72 -7.39 -2.33
C ALA A 475 -4.46 -6.30 -3.38
N LEU A 476 -5.15 -6.38 -4.53
CA LEU A 476 -4.99 -5.39 -5.60
C LEU A 476 -5.12 -3.99 -5.06
N SER A 477 -4.10 -3.20 -5.35
CA SER A 477 -4.00 -1.84 -4.90
C SER A 477 -4.81 -0.87 -5.79
N SER A 478 -5.11 -1.29 -7.03
CA SER A 478 -5.85 -0.53 -8.04
C SER A 478 -6.31 -1.45 -9.17
N PRO A 479 -7.38 -1.12 -9.92
CA PRO A 479 -7.73 -1.79 -11.17
C PRO A 479 -6.79 -1.47 -12.34
N ILE A 480 -5.85 -0.53 -12.17
CA ILE A 480 -4.90 -0.07 -13.22
C ILE A 480 -3.61 -0.90 -13.16
N LEU A 481 -3.28 -1.55 -14.28
CA LEU A 481 -2.22 -2.55 -14.40
C LEU A 481 -0.83 -2.01 -14.04
N VAL A 482 -0.46 -0.80 -14.48
CA VAL A 482 0.81 -0.15 -14.11
C VAL A 482 0.99 -0.05 -12.59
N LYS A 483 -0.10 0.20 -11.84
CA LYS A 483 -0.04 0.28 -10.37
C LYS A 483 0.12 -1.07 -9.72
N VAL A 484 -0.51 -2.10 -10.30
CA VAL A 484 -0.31 -3.48 -9.89
C VAL A 484 1.16 -3.84 -10.09
N HIS A 485 1.74 -3.50 -11.24
CA HIS A 485 3.14 -3.78 -11.52
C HIS A 485 4.09 -3.08 -10.56
N PHE A 486 3.84 -1.81 -10.22
CA PHE A 486 4.62 -1.10 -9.21
C PHE A 486 4.58 -1.81 -7.85
N ASP A 487 3.41 -2.25 -7.40
CA ASP A 487 3.23 -2.97 -6.13
C ASP A 487 3.94 -4.34 -6.13
N VAL A 488 3.94 -5.03 -7.28
CA VAL A 488 4.67 -6.28 -7.51
C VAL A 488 6.19 -6.05 -7.46
N ILE A 489 6.70 -4.95 -8.03
CA ILE A 489 8.12 -4.57 -7.92
C ILE A 489 8.48 -4.27 -6.46
N MET A 490 7.61 -3.58 -5.70
CA MET A 490 7.83 -3.34 -4.27
C MET A 490 7.92 -4.65 -3.49
N THR A 491 7.11 -5.65 -3.87
CA THR A 491 7.15 -7.00 -3.30
C THR A 491 8.48 -7.71 -3.60
N MET A 492 8.97 -7.64 -4.85
CA MET A 492 10.29 -8.18 -5.24
C MET A 492 11.43 -7.55 -4.41
N MET A 493 11.39 -6.23 -4.22
CA MET A 493 12.40 -5.52 -3.42
C MET A 493 12.34 -5.89 -1.93
N ALA A 494 11.12 -5.98 -1.37
CA ALA A 494 10.92 -6.38 0.02
C ALA A 494 11.37 -7.82 0.26
N ASP A 495 11.01 -8.76 -0.61
CA ASP A 495 11.45 -10.16 -0.56
C ASP A 495 12.99 -10.27 -0.52
N THR A 496 13.67 -9.52 -1.39
CA THR A 496 15.13 -9.44 -1.42
C THR A 496 15.70 -8.95 -0.09
N LEU A 497 15.13 -7.89 0.49
CA LEU A 497 15.58 -7.36 1.78
C LEU A 497 15.37 -8.34 2.94
N TYR A 498 14.23 -9.05 2.94
CA TYR A 498 13.95 -10.11 3.91
C TYR A 498 14.93 -11.26 3.79
N ASN A 499 15.25 -11.71 2.58
CA ASN A 499 16.26 -12.72 2.34
C ASN A 499 17.64 -12.26 2.84
N MET A 500 18.06 -11.03 2.51
CA MET A 500 19.34 -10.48 2.98
C MET A 500 19.44 -10.44 4.50
N LEU A 501 18.36 -10.09 5.20
CA LEU A 501 18.29 -10.13 6.66
C LEU A 501 18.35 -11.58 7.17
N ALA A 502 17.55 -12.49 6.60
CA ALA A 502 17.51 -13.91 6.98
C ALA A 502 18.90 -14.56 6.88
N GLN A 503 19.66 -14.26 5.83
CA GLN A 503 21.04 -14.77 5.66
C GLN A 503 22.01 -14.32 6.75
N LYS A 504 21.69 -13.27 7.53
CA LYS A 504 22.48 -12.83 8.68
C LYS A 504 22.04 -13.47 10.01
N LEU A 505 20.87 -14.10 10.03
CA LEU A 505 20.28 -14.66 11.24
C LEU A 505 20.57 -16.17 11.32
N ARG A 506 21.49 -16.56 12.22
CA ARG A 506 21.88 -17.96 12.42
C ARG A 506 20.66 -18.82 12.78
N GLY A 507 20.41 -19.86 11.99
CA GLY A 507 19.28 -20.79 12.15
C GLY A 507 17.99 -20.34 11.44
N PHE A 508 18.00 -19.19 10.78
CA PHE A 508 16.83 -18.61 10.11
C PHE A 508 17.08 -18.34 8.61
N GLN A 509 18.21 -18.77 8.05
CA GLN A 509 18.59 -18.49 6.65
C GLN A 509 17.62 -19.04 5.61
N ASP A 510 16.88 -20.11 5.94
CA ASP A 510 15.86 -20.72 5.09
C ASP A 510 14.42 -20.36 5.50
N CYS A 511 14.24 -19.42 6.44
CA CYS A 511 12.91 -18.98 6.88
C CYS A 511 12.31 -17.95 5.92
N ASP A 512 10.98 -17.95 5.84
CA ASP A 512 10.19 -17.00 5.06
C ASP A 512 10.04 -15.65 5.77
N ALA A 513 9.71 -14.62 5.00
CA ALA A 513 9.43 -13.26 5.46
C ALA A 513 8.41 -13.22 6.62
N PRO A 514 7.26 -13.92 6.61
CA PRO A 514 6.35 -13.91 7.77
C PRO A 514 7.00 -14.39 9.07
N LYS A 515 7.84 -15.43 9.03
CA LYS A 515 8.56 -15.92 10.22
C LYS A 515 9.63 -14.93 10.67
N ILE A 516 10.41 -14.36 9.74
CA ILE A 516 11.39 -13.33 10.05
C ILE A 516 10.72 -12.08 10.64
N PHE A 517 9.61 -11.65 10.05
CA PHE A 517 8.83 -10.52 10.52
C PHE A 517 8.38 -10.74 11.96
N ARG A 518 7.71 -11.87 12.24
CA ARG A 518 7.19 -12.19 13.57
C ARG A 518 8.27 -12.19 14.65
N HIS A 519 9.46 -12.74 14.36
CA HIS A 519 10.49 -12.94 15.37
C HIS A 519 11.44 -11.74 15.55
N PHE A 520 11.68 -10.96 14.49
CA PHE A 520 12.72 -9.93 14.48
C PHE A 520 12.21 -8.52 14.16
N VAL A 521 11.32 -8.37 13.17
CA VAL A 521 10.93 -7.05 12.64
C VAL A 521 9.70 -6.47 13.36
N LYS A 522 8.69 -7.29 13.68
CA LYS A 522 7.42 -6.82 14.25
C LYS A 522 7.65 -6.24 15.63
N GLY A 523 7.74 -4.92 15.77
CA GLY A 523 7.97 -4.31 17.06
C GLY A 523 8.30 -2.83 17.09
N LYS A 524 8.05 -2.25 18.26
CA LYS A 524 8.41 -0.88 18.59
C LYS A 524 9.87 -0.74 19.03
N ALA A 525 10.41 0.45 18.86
CA ALA A 525 11.70 0.86 19.43
C ALA A 525 11.68 2.36 19.74
N ASN A 526 12.61 2.77 20.59
CA ASN A 526 12.85 4.18 20.85
C ASN A 526 13.96 4.67 19.95
N ILE A 527 13.71 5.74 19.21
CA ILE A 527 14.68 6.35 18.30
C ILE A 527 15.16 7.66 18.90
N THR A 528 16.48 7.85 18.91
CA THR A 528 17.13 9.09 19.37
C THR A 528 18.19 9.51 18.37
N VAL A 529 18.23 10.81 18.07
CA VAL A 529 19.24 11.40 17.21
C VAL A 529 20.12 12.31 18.05
N ASN A 530 21.38 11.93 18.28
CA ASN A 530 22.33 12.72 19.06
C ASN A 530 23.67 12.77 18.33
N ASN A 531 24.32 13.95 18.28
CA ASN A 531 25.68 14.11 17.76
C ASN A 531 25.91 13.51 16.35
N GLY A 532 24.92 13.60 15.45
CA GLY A 532 25.02 13.01 14.10
C GLY A 532 24.90 11.47 14.06
N GLU A 533 24.44 10.85 15.14
CA GLU A 533 24.16 9.41 15.24
C GLU A 533 22.67 9.17 15.51
N LEU A 534 22.06 8.35 14.66
CA LEU A 534 20.70 7.83 14.79
C LEU A 534 20.76 6.49 15.54
N THR A 535 20.35 6.49 16.80
CA THR A 535 20.28 5.28 17.62
C THR A 535 18.86 4.74 17.68
N VAL A 536 18.68 3.47 17.30
CA VAL A 536 17.41 2.73 17.43
C VAL A 536 17.56 1.71 18.54
N THR A 537 16.85 1.91 19.64
CA THR A 537 16.93 1.06 20.84
C THR A 537 15.72 0.13 20.93
N TYR A 538 15.95 -1.15 20.64
CA TYR A 538 14.93 -2.19 20.69
C TYR A 538 14.72 -2.71 22.13
N PRO A 539 13.47 -2.98 22.53
CA PRO A 539 13.16 -3.57 23.83
C PRO A 539 13.68 -5.02 23.92
N ARG A 540 13.75 -5.56 25.16
CA ARG A 540 14.13 -6.95 25.40
C ARG A 540 13.17 -7.92 24.71
N ARG A 541 13.71 -8.84 23.93
CA ARG A 541 12.96 -9.92 23.26
C ARG A 541 13.77 -11.20 23.24
N ALA A 542 13.07 -12.33 23.21
CA ALA A 542 13.68 -13.67 23.20
C ALA A 542 14.71 -13.86 22.08
N HIS A 543 14.51 -13.24 20.91
CA HIS A 543 15.38 -13.40 19.75
C HIS A 543 16.46 -12.31 19.61
N ASN A 544 16.53 -11.32 20.53
CA ASN A 544 17.59 -10.30 20.54
C ASN A 544 19.02 -10.86 20.56
N PRO A 545 19.33 -11.98 21.27
CA PRO A 545 20.67 -12.56 21.22
C PRO A 545 21.17 -12.85 19.80
N LEU A 546 20.28 -13.28 18.89
CA LEU A 546 20.63 -13.52 17.49
C LEU A 546 20.92 -12.22 16.75
N LEU A 547 20.14 -11.16 16.98
CA LEU A 547 20.39 -9.83 16.41
C LEU A 547 21.69 -9.21 16.92
N ARG A 548 22.06 -9.44 18.20
CA ARG A 548 23.35 -9.00 18.76
C ARG A 548 24.54 -9.74 18.13
N ALA A 549 24.36 -11.00 17.73
CA ALA A 549 25.39 -11.79 17.08
C ALA A 549 25.62 -11.41 15.60
N VAL A 550 24.71 -10.65 14.98
CA VAL A 550 24.90 -10.15 13.61
C VAL A 550 26.05 -9.13 13.60
N PRO A 551 27.03 -9.26 12.69
CA PRO A 551 28.14 -8.32 12.58
C PRO A 551 27.70 -7.02 11.87
N TRP A 552 26.81 -6.24 12.50
CA TRP A 552 26.28 -4.98 11.96
C TRP A 552 27.38 -3.98 11.60
N HIS A 553 28.52 -4.04 12.28
CA HIS A 553 29.69 -3.19 12.00
C HIS A 553 30.30 -3.41 10.60
N ARG A 554 30.04 -4.56 9.96
CA ARG A 554 30.49 -4.86 8.58
C ARG A 554 29.48 -4.44 7.52
N LEU A 555 28.32 -3.93 7.92
CA LEU A 555 27.31 -3.39 7.02
C LEU A 555 27.43 -1.86 6.98
N PRO A 556 26.93 -1.21 5.91
CA PRO A 556 26.89 0.25 5.85
C PRO A 556 26.18 0.83 7.08
N LYS A 557 26.84 1.79 7.72
CA LYS A 557 26.31 2.50 8.90
C LYS A 557 25.74 3.87 8.54
N SER A 558 26.34 4.54 7.55
CA SER A 558 25.88 5.84 7.08
C SER A 558 24.64 5.66 6.21
N ILE A 559 23.56 6.38 6.52
CA ILE A 559 22.31 6.35 5.75
C ILE A 559 22.31 7.51 4.75
N SER A 560 22.50 7.21 3.47
CA SER A 560 22.65 8.24 2.41
C SER A 560 21.45 9.15 2.23
N TRP A 561 20.23 8.64 2.45
CA TRP A 561 18.98 9.41 2.32
C TRP A 561 18.57 10.18 3.58
N LEU A 562 19.40 10.14 4.63
CA LEU A 562 19.23 10.84 5.90
C LEU A 562 20.51 11.61 6.26
N ASP A 563 20.94 12.52 5.39
CA ASP A 563 22.13 13.36 5.60
C ASP A 563 23.41 12.57 5.95
N SER A 564 23.53 11.34 5.47
CA SER A 564 24.64 10.43 5.82
C SER A 564 24.82 10.20 7.33
N VAL A 565 23.70 10.20 8.08
CA VAL A 565 23.70 9.94 9.52
C VAL A 565 24.17 8.52 9.83
N ASN A 566 24.95 8.35 10.88
CA ASN A 566 25.38 7.03 11.33
C ASN A 566 24.25 6.32 12.08
N LEU A 567 23.90 5.12 11.64
CA LEU A 567 22.92 4.25 12.27
C LEU A 567 23.56 3.37 13.35
N ASN A 568 22.94 3.34 14.52
CA ASN A 568 23.30 2.47 15.63
C ASN A 568 22.10 1.66 16.11
N LEU A 569 22.16 0.34 15.93
CA LEU A 569 21.11 -0.59 16.35
C LEU A 569 21.46 -1.17 17.72
N LYS A 570 20.71 -0.78 18.77
CA LYS A 570 20.91 -1.25 20.15
C LYS A 570 19.82 -2.23 20.56
N PHE A 571 20.21 -3.40 21.03
CA PHE A 571 19.29 -4.45 21.48
C PHE A 571 19.43 -4.65 23.00
N ARG A 572 18.37 -4.32 23.76
CA ARG A 572 18.35 -4.46 25.22
C ARG A 572 18.29 -5.91 25.70
#